data_AF-A0A4P8TLN6-F1
#
_entry.id   AF-A0A4P8TLN6-F1
#
_cell.length_a   1.000
_cell.length_b   1.000
_cell.length_c   1.000
_cell.angle_alpha   90.00
_cell.angle_beta   90.00
_cell.angle_gamma   90.00
#
_symmetry.space_group_name_H-M   'P 1'
#
loop_
_entity.id
_entity.type
_entity.pdbx_description
1 polymer ?
#
loop_
_entity_poly.entity_id
_entity_poly.type
_entity_poly.pdbx_seq_one_letter_code
_entity_poly.pdbx_strand_id
1 'polypeptide(L)'
;MDHHRSGSPRRDPVTGHVPPQDVAAAARRAVEWISEGRAGKGFTDVGDHRAHQLARREAVDDDQIGRMKRYFSRHRHDVEAEGFRRGEASYPSPGRVAWDAWGGSAGRAWVGREKFADL
;
A
#
# COMPACT_ATOMS: atom_id res chain seq x y z
N MET A 1 25.05 39.74 -2.12
CA MET A 1 23.90 39.07 -1.48
C MET A 1 22.73 39.23 -2.43
N ASP A 2 22.06 38.14 -2.75
CA ASP A 2 20.77 38.00 -3.48
C ASP A 2 20.87 36.87 -4.51
N HIS A 3 20.64 35.65 -4.04
CA HIS A 3 20.40 34.51 -4.89
C HIS A 3 19.00 33.98 -4.64
N HIS A 4 18.25 33.93 -5.74
CA HIS A 4 17.15 33.04 -6.05
C HIS A 4 15.86 33.19 -5.22
N ARG A 5 14.85 33.77 -5.91
CA ARG A 5 13.43 33.55 -5.64
C ARG A 5 13.17 32.06 -5.40
N SER A 6 12.57 31.77 -4.24
CA SER A 6 11.87 30.52 -3.97
C SER A 6 10.76 30.34 -5.02
N GLY A 7 11.03 29.55 -6.05
CA GLY A 7 9.99 28.95 -6.88
C GLY A 7 9.56 27.66 -6.21
N SER A 8 8.59 27.72 -5.30
CA SER A 8 7.87 26.51 -4.87
C SER A 8 7.33 25.81 -6.12
N PRO A 9 7.60 24.52 -6.36
CA PRO A 9 6.98 23.83 -7.48
C PRO A 9 5.46 23.86 -7.27
N ARG A 10 4.76 24.49 -8.21
CA ARG A 10 3.31 24.37 -8.34
C ARG A 10 3.03 22.87 -8.48
N ARG A 11 2.35 22.27 -7.50
CA ARG A 11 1.82 20.92 -7.63
C ARG A 11 0.82 20.96 -8.79
N ASP A 12 1.18 20.38 -9.92
CA ASP A 12 0.21 20.01 -10.93
C ASP A 12 -0.88 19.16 -10.24
N PRO A 13 -2.17 19.30 -10.58
CA PRO A 13 -3.21 18.44 -10.04
C PRO A 13 -2.90 17.02 -10.49
N VAL A 14 -2.31 16.21 -9.61
CA VAL A 14 -2.09 14.80 -9.87
C VAL A 14 -3.46 14.19 -10.10
N THR A 15 -3.74 13.79 -11.34
CA THR A 15 -4.83 12.86 -11.66
C THR A 15 -4.49 11.55 -10.97
N GLY A 16 -4.85 11.45 -9.69
CA GLY A 16 -4.43 10.38 -8.81
C GLY A 16 -5.60 9.50 -8.41
N HIS A 17 -5.31 8.23 -8.23
CA HIS A 17 -6.25 7.22 -7.78
C HIS A 17 -6.38 7.30 -6.27
N VAL A 18 -7.56 7.70 -5.78
CA VAL A 18 -7.82 7.78 -4.34
C VAL A 18 -8.17 6.40 -3.79
N PRO A 19 -7.44 5.87 -2.79
CA PRO A 19 -7.73 4.58 -2.20
C PRO A 19 -9.18 4.52 -1.66
N PRO A 20 -9.94 3.46 -2.01
CA PRO A 20 -11.22 3.17 -1.38
C PRO A 20 -11.09 2.96 0.14
N GLN A 21 -12.21 3.04 0.86
CA GLN A 21 -12.21 3.00 2.33
C GLN A 21 -11.76 1.65 2.90
N ASP A 22 -12.07 0.55 2.23
CA ASP A 22 -11.64 -0.80 2.59
C ASP A 22 -10.14 -1.01 2.39
N VAL A 23 -9.55 -0.41 1.34
CA VAL A 23 -8.10 -0.33 1.13
C VAL A 23 -7.44 0.42 2.29
N ALA A 24 -7.97 1.58 2.64
CA ALA A 24 -7.44 2.38 3.75
C ALA A 24 -7.59 1.68 5.10
N ALA A 25 -8.69 0.96 5.32
CA ALA A 25 -8.91 0.17 6.52
C ALA A 25 -7.91 -0.98 6.65
N ALA A 26 -7.55 -1.64 5.54
CA ALA A 26 -6.48 -2.63 5.55
C ALA A 26 -5.11 -2.01 5.87
N ALA A 27 -4.78 -0.91 5.20
CA ALA A 27 -3.53 -0.22 5.42
C ALA A 27 -3.38 0.29 6.87
N ARG A 28 -4.46 0.79 7.48
CA ARG A 28 -4.47 1.19 8.90
C ARG A 28 -4.13 0.01 9.83
N ARG A 29 -4.73 -1.17 9.62
CA ARG A 29 -4.37 -2.37 10.40
C ARG A 29 -2.89 -2.74 10.23
N ALA A 30 -2.36 -2.62 9.01
CA ALA A 30 -0.95 -2.89 8.78
C ALA A 30 -0.04 -1.90 9.50
N VAL A 31 -0.37 -0.60 9.51
CA VAL A 31 0.39 0.41 10.27
C VAL A 31 0.45 0.05 11.76
N GLU A 32 -0.67 -0.38 12.34
CA GLU A 32 -0.71 -0.86 13.73
C GLU A 32 0.23 -2.05 13.95
N TRP A 33 0.12 -3.09 13.11
CA TRP A 33 0.99 -4.27 13.21
C TRP A 33 2.47 -3.99 12.96
N ILE A 34 2.80 -3.05 12.07
CA ILE A 34 4.17 -2.60 11.85
C ILE A 34 4.71 -1.94 13.13
N SER A 35 3.92 -1.08 13.78
CA SER A 35 4.31 -0.43 15.04
C SER A 35 4.49 -1.42 16.20
N GLU A 36 3.76 -2.53 16.18
CA GLU A 36 3.90 -3.65 17.11
C GLU A 36 5.08 -4.59 16.79
N GLY A 37 5.85 -4.32 15.73
CA GLY A 37 6.98 -5.14 15.32
C GLY A 37 6.59 -6.48 14.67
N ARG A 38 5.37 -6.60 14.14
CA ARG A 38 4.86 -7.84 13.50
C ARG A 38 5.31 -7.98 12.04
N ALA A 39 5.97 -6.96 11.48
CA ALA A 39 6.52 -7.00 10.13
C ALA A 39 7.69 -7.99 10.04
N GLY A 40 7.84 -8.64 8.88
CA GLY A 40 8.93 -9.60 8.65
C GLY A 40 10.29 -8.93 8.47
N LYS A 41 11.38 -9.67 8.66
CA LYS A 41 12.76 -9.15 8.50
C LYS A 41 13.06 -8.54 7.13
N GLY A 42 12.34 -8.95 6.09
CA GLY A 42 12.46 -8.40 4.73
C GLY A 42 11.47 -7.28 4.41
N PHE A 43 10.72 -6.80 5.39
CA PHE A 43 9.83 -5.65 5.21
C PHE A 43 10.65 -4.37 5.04
N THR A 44 10.24 -3.50 4.13
CA THR A 44 11.03 -2.32 3.71
C THR A 44 10.26 -1.03 3.90
N ASP A 45 10.99 0.09 3.91
CA ASP A 45 10.44 1.44 4.02
C ASP A 45 9.42 1.76 2.90
N VAL A 46 9.55 1.10 1.74
CA VAL A 46 8.56 1.22 0.65
C VAL A 46 7.19 0.67 1.07
N GLY A 47 7.18 -0.46 1.77
CA GLY A 47 5.97 -1.06 2.31
C GLY A 47 5.37 -0.20 3.43
N ASP A 48 6.21 0.30 4.34
CA ASP A 48 5.78 1.17 5.44
C ASP A 48 5.18 2.49 4.93
N HIS A 49 5.87 3.16 4.01
CA HIS A 49 5.39 4.38 3.37
C HIS A 49 4.06 4.16 2.65
N ARG A 50 3.94 3.05 1.90
CA ARG A 50 2.69 2.69 1.19
C ARG A 50 1.55 2.47 2.18
N ALA A 51 1.78 1.78 3.29
CA ALA A 51 0.77 1.58 4.32
C ALA A 51 0.23 2.91 4.85
N HIS A 52 1.14 3.83 5.21
CA HIS A 52 0.78 5.15 5.71
C HIS A 52 0.04 6.00 4.66
N GLN A 53 0.50 6.00 3.41
CA GLN A 53 -0.15 6.74 2.31
C GLN A 53 -1.59 6.24 2.08
N LEU A 54 -1.77 4.91 1.97
CA LEU A 54 -3.08 4.31 1.76
C LEU A 54 -4.00 4.50 2.98
N ALA A 55 -3.46 4.40 4.19
CA ALA A 55 -4.20 4.62 5.44
C ALA A 55 -4.79 6.03 5.53
N ARG A 56 -4.12 7.04 4.96
CA ARG A 56 -4.59 8.44 4.90
C ARG A 56 -5.44 8.73 3.66
N ARG A 57 -5.67 7.74 2.80
CA ARG A 57 -6.36 7.89 1.50
C ARG A 57 -5.72 8.96 0.62
N GLU A 58 -4.41 9.10 0.72
CA GLU A 58 -3.66 9.95 -0.20
C GLU A 58 -3.67 9.32 -1.60
N ALA A 59 -3.93 10.15 -2.61
CA ALA A 59 -3.98 9.69 -3.99
C ALA A 59 -2.63 9.13 -4.46
N VAL A 60 -2.67 8.15 -5.35
CA VAL A 60 -1.48 7.50 -5.93
C VAL A 60 -1.55 7.64 -7.45
N ASP A 61 -0.40 7.77 -8.11
CA ASP A 61 -0.35 7.84 -9.57
C ASP A 61 -0.46 6.46 -10.25
N ASP A 62 -0.53 6.46 -11.59
CA ASP A 62 -0.62 5.24 -12.40
C ASP A 62 0.55 4.28 -12.19
N ASP A 63 1.79 4.78 -12.05
CA ASP A 63 2.96 3.94 -11.79
C ASP A 63 2.81 3.23 -10.45
N GLN A 64 2.29 3.90 -9.42
CA GLN A 64 2.02 3.28 -8.13
C GLN A 64 0.94 2.21 -8.22
N ILE A 65 -0.17 2.42 -8.93
CA ILE A 65 -1.17 1.36 -9.18
C ILE A 65 -0.49 0.17 -9.89
N GLY A 66 0.39 0.43 -10.86
CA GLY A 66 1.18 -0.60 -11.55
C GLY A 66 2.09 -1.39 -10.60
N ARG A 67 2.78 -0.72 -9.68
CA ARG A 67 3.61 -1.36 -8.63
C ARG A 67 2.77 -2.21 -7.69
N MET A 68 1.60 -1.71 -7.26
CA MET A 68 0.66 -2.46 -6.44
C MET A 68 0.18 -3.73 -7.15
N LYS A 69 -0.21 -3.64 -8.44
CA LYS A 69 -0.58 -4.81 -9.27
C LYS A 69 0.55 -5.87 -9.30
N ARG A 70 1.79 -5.45 -9.57
CA ARG A 70 2.97 -6.33 -9.59
C ARG A 70 3.27 -6.95 -8.22
N TYR A 71 3.07 -6.19 -7.14
CA TYR A 71 3.21 -6.72 -5.78
C TYR A 71 2.23 -7.88 -5.53
N PHE A 72 0.93 -7.64 -5.75
CA PHE A 72 -0.09 -8.66 -5.51
C PHE A 72 0.03 -9.89 -6.41
N SER A 73 0.52 -9.71 -7.65
CA SER A 73 0.77 -10.84 -8.56
C SER A 73 1.84 -11.78 -8.02
N ARG A 74 2.94 -11.23 -7.48
CA ARG A 74 4.06 -12.01 -6.91
C ARG A 74 3.70 -12.67 -5.57
N HIS A 75 2.85 -12.03 -4.78
CA HIS A 75 2.50 -12.47 -3.42
C HIS A 75 1.13 -13.16 -3.34
N ARG A 76 0.56 -13.59 -4.47
CA ARG A 76 -0.79 -14.19 -4.49
C ARG A 76 -0.92 -15.42 -3.57
N HIS A 77 0.16 -16.16 -3.35
CA HIS A 77 0.18 -17.37 -2.53
C HIS A 77 0.28 -17.06 -1.03
N ASP A 78 0.63 -15.83 -0.63
CA ASP A 78 0.69 -15.44 0.79
C ASP A 78 -0.67 -15.59 1.48
N VAL A 79 -1.76 -15.48 0.71
CA VAL A 79 -3.14 -15.62 1.22
C VAL A 79 -3.50 -17.06 1.63
N GLU A 80 -2.70 -18.03 1.22
CA GLU A 80 -2.88 -19.46 1.50
C GLU A 80 -2.04 -19.90 2.71
N ALA A 81 -1.04 -19.11 3.12
CA ALA A 81 -0.16 -19.41 4.23
C ALA A 81 -0.86 -19.29 5.59
N GLU A 82 -0.38 -20.04 6.58
CA GLU A 82 -0.85 -19.97 7.96
C GLU A 82 -0.62 -18.58 8.57
N GLY A 83 -1.56 -18.15 9.41
CA GLY A 83 -1.54 -16.84 10.06
C GLY A 83 -1.97 -15.71 9.12
N PHE A 84 -2.46 -16.04 7.92
CA PHE A 84 -3.01 -15.05 7.01
C PHE A 84 -4.45 -14.67 7.38
N ARG A 85 -5.26 -15.64 7.83
CA ARG A 85 -6.65 -15.37 8.24
C ARG A 85 -6.75 -15.20 9.74
N ARG A 86 -7.68 -14.33 10.15
CA ARG A 86 -7.96 -14.09 11.58
C ARG A 86 -8.40 -15.41 12.23
N GLY A 87 -7.82 -15.72 13.38
CA GLY A 87 -8.11 -16.95 14.12
C GLY A 87 -7.20 -18.13 13.79
N GLU A 88 -6.39 -18.04 12.73
CA GLU A 88 -5.28 -18.98 12.51
C GLU A 88 -4.17 -18.73 13.54
N ALA A 89 -3.37 -19.77 13.80
CA ALA A 89 -2.18 -19.63 14.63
C ALA A 89 -1.25 -18.56 14.03
N SER A 90 -0.56 -17.82 14.91
CA SER A 90 0.40 -16.79 14.50
C SER A 90 -0.18 -15.62 13.70
N TYR A 91 -1.50 -15.41 13.70
CA TYR A 91 -2.11 -14.24 13.08
C TYR A 91 -1.71 -12.93 13.81
N PRO A 92 -1.39 -11.84 13.08
CA PRO A 92 -1.07 -11.81 11.65
C PRO A 92 0.33 -12.37 11.37
N SER A 93 0.47 -13.14 10.30
CA SER A 93 1.78 -13.54 9.76
C SER A 93 2.49 -12.34 9.12
N PRO A 94 3.84 -12.37 8.98
CA PRO A 94 4.57 -11.32 8.28
C PRO A 94 4.06 -11.04 6.85
N GLY A 95 3.68 -12.10 6.11
CA GLY A 95 3.07 -11.99 4.78
C GLY A 95 1.73 -11.27 4.83
N ARG A 96 0.92 -11.52 5.88
CA ARG A 96 -0.34 -10.79 6.08
C ARG A 96 -0.14 -9.31 6.39
N VAL A 97 0.86 -8.98 7.20
CA VAL A 97 1.21 -7.58 7.49
C VAL A 97 1.60 -6.86 6.20
N ALA A 98 2.48 -7.48 5.40
CA ALA A 98 2.87 -6.93 4.11
C ALA A 98 1.67 -6.80 3.14
N TRP A 99 0.80 -7.82 3.09
CA TRP A 99 -0.39 -7.78 2.25
C TRP A 99 -1.32 -6.60 2.58
N ASP A 100 -1.62 -6.40 3.87
CA ASP A 100 -2.47 -5.29 4.32
C ASP A 100 -1.76 -3.92 4.16
N ALA A 101 -0.42 -3.86 4.25
CA ALA A 101 0.36 -2.64 3.99
C ALA A 101 0.18 -2.12 2.55
N TRP A 102 -0.05 -3.03 1.60
CA TRP A 102 -0.37 -2.70 0.21
C TRP A 102 -1.89 -2.54 -0.02
N GLY A 103 -2.70 -2.48 1.04
CA GLY A 103 -4.14 -2.28 0.96
C GLY A 103 -4.98 -3.56 1.04
N GLY A 104 -4.34 -4.70 1.27
CA GLY A 104 -5.01 -5.97 1.48
C GLY A 104 -5.74 -6.49 0.24
N SER A 105 -6.70 -7.40 0.46
CA SER A 105 -7.50 -7.98 -0.64
C SER A 105 -8.36 -6.93 -1.34
N ALA A 106 -8.80 -5.91 -0.60
CA ALA A 106 -9.44 -4.72 -1.14
C ALA A 106 -8.50 -3.98 -2.11
N GLY A 107 -7.24 -3.75 -1.71
CA GLY A 107 -6.22 -3.12 -2.54
C GLY A 107 -5.99 -3.90 -3.82
N ARG A 108 -5.88 -5.23 -3.73
CA ARG A 108 -5.76 -6.12 -4.91
C ARG A 108 -6.95 -5.98 -5.86
N ALA A 109 -8.17 -5.97 -5.32
CA ALA A 109 -9.38 -5.82 -6.11
C ALA A 109 -9.51 -4.43 -6.74
N TRP A 110 -9.16 -3.39 -5.98
CA TRP A 110 -9.17 -1.99 -6.42
C TRP A 110 -8.24 -1.80 -7.61
N VAL A 111 -6.95 -2.11 -7.44
CA VAL A 111 -5.99 -1.90 -8.52
C VAL A 111 -6.33 -2.76 -9.74
N GLY A 112 -6.86 -3.97 -9.56
CA GLY A 112 -7.32 -4.81 -10.67
C GLY A 112 -8.44 -4.20 -11.53
N ARG A 113 -9.19 -3.22 -11.01
CA ARG A 113 -10.26 -2.50 -11.74
C ARG A 113 -9.78 -1.21 -12.38
N GLU A 114 -8.68 -0.64 -11.90
CA GLU A 114 -8.14 0.60 -12.46
C GLU A 114 -7.66 0.38 -13.90
N LYS A 115 -8.24 1.19 -14.79
CA LYS A 115 -7.87 1.26 -16.20
C LYS A 115 -6.78 2.32 -16.34
N PHE A 116 -5.63 1.92 -16.87
CA PHE A 116 -4.64 2.89 -17.31
C PHE A 116 -5.09 3.42 -18.68
N ALA A 117 -4.91 4.71 -18.93
CA ALA A 117 -4.82 5.16 -20.31
C ALA A 117 -3.67 4.36 -20.95
N ASP A 118 -3.94 3.77 -22.12
CA ASP A 118 -3.13 2.74 -22.77
C ASP A 118 -1.60 2.96 -22.67
N LEU A 119 -0.87 1.87 -22.36
CA LEU A 119 0.54 1.74 -22.74
C LEU A 119 0.62 1.29 -24.19
#